data_AF-A0A9Q0LT44-F1
#
_entry.id   AF-A0A9Q0LT44-F1
#
_cell.length_a   1.000
_cell.length_b   1.000
_cell.length_c   1.000
_cell.angle_alpha   90.00
_cell.angle_beta   90.00
_cell.angle_gamma   90.00
#
_symmetry.space_group_name_H-M   'P 1'
#
loop_
_entity.id
_entity.type
_entity.pdbx_description
1 polymer ?
#
loop_
_entity_poly.entity_id
_entity_poly.type
_entity_poly.pdbx_seq_one_letter_code
_entity_poly.pdbx_strand_id
1 'polypeptide(L)'
;MNDCLFFGSNQNPILIKNKPNKITKPIQFKFKNENENEKQIKQISTGGFSTIFLFKNGKAIEYLKENYSNQKPEKIQIKNIQKVTVGFDNETILTIEGNVFAKGRDINPDNPNKFINISSLIEDTNDRIIQDIVSGRNSIYLLTSNQNAHGIGLNHYGQFGFDSVTLEKTEKPILMMKNVSKIFSGNTSSHLFLLNSNQELFGCGNNENRQLGLGESRKERKIKIKN
;
A
#
# COMPACT_ATOMS: atom_id res chain seq x y z
N MET A 1 -6.15 -11.74 20.51
CA MET A 1 -5.55 -12.79 19.67
C MET A 1 -4.19 -12.28 19.24
N ASN A 2 -3.11 -12.92 19.69
CA ASN A 2 -1.72 -12.46 19.49
C ASN A 2 -0.96 -13.35 18.49
N ASP A 3 -1.65 -14.32 17.90
CA ASP A 3 -1.06 -15.30 17.01
C ASP A 3 -1.39 -14.94 15.56
N CYS A 4 -0.36 -14.76 14.75
CA CYS A 4 -0.49 -14.78 13.31
C CYS A 4 0.10 -16.07 12.76
N LEU A 5 -0.49 -16.55 11.67
CA LEU A 5 -0.04 -17.74 10.97
C LEU A 5 0.63 -17.32 9.66
N PHE A 6 1.70 -18.01 9.30
CA PHE A 6 2.43 -17.80 8.05
C PHE A 6 2.44 -19.07 7.21
N PHE A 7 2.23 -18.91 5.90
CA PHE A 7 2.36 -19.96 4.88
C PHE A 7 2.74 -19.32 3.54
N GLY A 8 3.19 -20.13 2.59
CA GLY A 8 3.62 -19.68 1.26
C GLY A 8 5.13 -19.73 1.05
N SER A 9 5.66 -18.79 0.27
CA SER A 9 7.10 -18.71 0.00
C SER A 9 7.86 -18.28 1.25
N ASN A 10 8.92 -19.01 1.57
CA ASN A 10 9.87 -18.69 2.64
C ASN A 10 11.31 -18.59 2.08
N GLN A 11 11.44 -18.38 0.78
CA GLN A 11 12.72 -18.05 0.15
C GLN A 11 13.15 -16.66 0.63
N ASN A 12 14.34 -16.55 1.21
CA ASN A 12 14.85 -15.34 1.88
C ASN A 12 13.88 -14.87 3.00
N PRO A 13 13.78 -15.64 4.09
CA PRO A 13 12.69 -15.53 5.06
C PRO A 13 12.65 -14.16 5.74
N ILE A 14 11.53 -13.46 5.58
CA ILE A 14 11.24 -12.20 6.27
C ILE A 14 10.87 -12.45 7.74
N LEU A 15 10.10 -13.51 8.01
CA LEU A 15 9.48 -13.75 9.32
C LEU A 15 9.99 -15.01 10.02
N ILE A 16 10.10 -16.15 9.33
CA ILE A 16 10.37 -17.45 9.95
C ILE A 16 11.65 -18.07 9.37
N LYS A 17 12.76 -17.86 10.09
CA LYS A 17 14.07 -18.45 9.77
C LYS A 17 14.12 -19.95 10.09
N ASN A 18 15.08 -20.66 9.49
CA ASN A 18 15.33 -22.10 9.71
C ASN A 18 14.12 -23.00 9.41
N LYS A 19 13.33 -22.65 8.38
CA LYS A 19 12.23 -23.44 7.86
C LYS A 19 12.40 -23.66 6.35
N PRO A 20 11.75 -24.68 5.76
CA PRO A 20 11.85 -24.93 4.32
C PRO A 20 11.46 -23.71 3.49
N ASN A 21 12.04 -23.58 2.30
CA ASN A 21 11.78 -22.49 1.35
C ASN A 21 10.31 -22.35 0.93
N LYS A 22 9.49 -23.37 1.17
CA LYS A 22 8.04 -23.36 0.95
C LYS A 22 7.35 -23.94 2.18
N ILE A 23 6.48 -23.14 2.78
CA ILE A 23 5.66 -23.53 3.93
C ILE A 23 4.25 -23.82 3.41
N THR A 24 3.87 -25.10 3.35
CA THR A 24 2.58 -25.55 2.80
C THR A 24 1.49 -25.70 3.86
N LYS A 25 1.86 -25.71 5.14
CA LYS A 25 0.94 -25.72 6.28
C LYS A 25 1.17 -24.47 7.13
N PRO A 26 0.13 -23.78 7.61
CA PRO A 26 0.29 -22.58 8.43
C PRO A 26 1.16 -22.85 9.66
N ILE A 27 2.17 -21.99 9.88
CA ILE A 27 3.05 -22.02 11.05
C ILE A 27 2.80 -20.78 11.89
N GLN A 28 2.71 -20.95 13.20
CA GLN A 28 2.59 -19.84 14.13
C GLN A 28 3.85 -18.99 14.16
N PHE A 29 3.68 -17.69 13.97
CA PHE A 29 4.72 -16.69 14.19
C PHE A 29 4.51 -16.05 15.56
N LYS A 30 5.62 -15.86 16.29
CA LYS A 30 5.62 -15.21 17.60
C LYS A 30 6.73 -14.15 17.65
N PHE A 31 6.38 -12.95 18.08
CA PHE A 31 7.36 -11.90 18.39
C PHE A 31 8.23 -12.33 19.58
N LYS A 32 9.55 -12.21 19.44
CA LYS A 32 10.51 -12.47 20.52
C LYS A 32 10.61 -11.24 21.43
N ASN A 33 10.61 -11.44 22.75
CA ASN A 33 11.02 -10.46 23.76
C ASN A 33 10.23 -9.13 23.85
N GLU A 34 8.94 -9.10 23.51
CA GLU A 34 8.09 -7.91 23.70
C GLU A 34 6.97 -8.16 24.71
N ASN A 35 6.51 -7.11 25.42
CA ASN A 35 5.45 -7.19 26.43
C ASN A 35 4.13 -7.63 25.80
N GLU A 36 3.42 -8.58 26.41
CA GLU A 36 2.21 -9.18 25.83
C GLU A 36 1.05 -8.19 25.60
N ASN A 37 0.99 -7.13 26.40
CA ASN A 37 0.01 -6.06 26.24
C ASN A 37 0.26 -5.18 24.99
N GLU A 38 1.46 -5.21 24.41
CA GLU A 38 1.79 -4.50 23.17
C GLU A 38 1.48 -5.34 21.91
N LYS A 39 1.05 -6.61 22.04
CA LYS A 39 0.99 -7.60 20.93
C LYS A 39 -0.36 -7.74 20.24
N GLN A 40 -1.37 -6.94 20.56
CA GLN A 40 -2.65 -7.06 19.85
C GLN A 40 -2.52 -6.52 18.43
N ILE A 41 -2.33 -7.41 17.46
CA ILE A 41 -2.24 -7.06 16.05
C ILE A 41 -3.59 -6.48 15.60
N LYS A 42 -3.55 -5.27 15.04
CA LYS A 42 -4.68 -4.60 14.38
C LYS A 42 -4.71 -4.92 12.89
N GLN A 43 -3.54 -4.89 12.25
CA GLN A 43 -3.40 -5.12 10.81
C GLN A 43 -2.05 -5.74 10.51
N ILE A 44 -2.00 -6.61 9.50
CA ILE A 44 -0.78 -7.10 8.87
C ILE A 44 -0.85 -6.67 7.41
N SER A 45 0.20 -6.03 6.91
CA SER A 45 0.33 -5.75 5.48
C SER A 45 1.64 -6.34 4.97
N THR A 46 1.57 -7.05 3.86
CA THR A 46 2.72 -7.72 3.24
C THR A 46 2.76 -7.39 1.76
N GLY A 47 3.97 -7.29 1.21
CA GLY A 47 4.19 -6.97 -0.19
C GLY A 47 5.52 -7.53 -0.70
N GLY A 48 6.15 -6.85 -1.65
CA GLY A 48 7.30 -7.39 -2.38
C GLY A 48 8.52 -7.63 -1.49
N PHE A 49 8.85 -6.66 -0.63
CA PHE A 49 10.08 -6.67 0.16
C PHE A 49 9.89 -6.57 1.67
N SER A 50 8.67 -6.34 2.15
CA SER A 50 8.44 -6.16 3.58
C SER A 50 7.10 -6.68 4.08
N THR A 51 7.04 -6.85 5.39
CA THR A 51 5.81 -7.08 6.13
C THR A 51 5.76 -6.14 7.33
N ILE A 52 4.68 -5.39 7.44
CA ILE A 52 4.42 -4.48 8.55
C ILE A 52 3.31 -5.04 9.43
N PHE A 53 3.57 -5.08 10.73
CA PHE A 53 2.59 -5.37 11.76
C PHE A 53 2.19 -4.06 12.44
N LEU A 54 0.92 -3.69 12.31
CA LEU A 54 0.33 -2.59 13.06
C LEU A 54 -0.40 -3.17 14.27
N PHE A 55 -0.11 -2.62 15.44
CA PHE A 55 -0.73 -3.01 16.70
C PHE A 55 -1.88 -2.06 17.07
N LYS A 56 -2.81 -2.52 17.92
CA LYS A 56 -3.98 -1.73 18.35
C LYS A 56 -3.60 -0.48 19.15
N ASN A 57 -2.41 -0.44 19.73
CA ASN A 57 -1.88 0.75 20.41
C ASN A 57 -1.31 1.81 19.45
N GLY A 58 -1.43 1.62 18.13
CA GLY A 58 -0.97 2.58 17.12
C GLY A 58 0.53 2.56 16.84
N LYS A 59 1.27 1.58 17.38
CA LYS A 59 2.68 1.31 17.02
C LYS A 59 2.76 0.30 15.88
N ALA A 60 3.87 0.33 15.13
CA ALA A 60 4.13 -0.64 14.07
C ALA A 60 5.58 -1.15 14.07
N ILE A 61 5.75 -2.38 13.62
CA ILE A 61 7.05 -3.03 13.38
C ILE A 61 7.11 -3.49 11.93
N GLU A 62 8.22 -3.21 11.27
CA GLU A 62 8.52 -3.70 9.92
C GLU A 62 9.56 -4.83 9.95
N TYR A 63 9.38 -5.78 9.04
CA TYR A 63 10.35 -6.81 8.71
C TYR A 63 10.69 -6.69 7.22
N LEU A 64 11.98 -6.59 6.90
CA LEU A 64 12.51 -6.40 5.54
C LEU A 64 13.10 -7.72 4.99
N LYS A 65 13.12 -7.88 3.67
CA LYS A 65 13.73 -9.04 2.98
C LYS A 65 15.26 -8.94 2.95
N GLU A 66 15.94 -10.08 3.17
CA GLU A 66 17.37 -10.20 3.52
C GLU A 66 18.40 -9.54 2.56
N ASN A 67 18.04 -9.21 1.31
CA ASN A 67 18.96 -8.53 0.38
C ASN A 67 19.17 -7.03 0.68
N TYR A 68 18.46 -6.48 1.67
CA TYR A 68 18.60 -5.09 2.12
C TYR A 68 19.31 -4.93 3.48
N SER A 69 20.02 -5.99 3.92
CA SER A 69 20.85 -6.14 5.14
C SER A 69 20.26 -7.08 6.19
N ASN A 70 21.12 -7.59 7.08
CA ASN A 70 20.88 -8.53 8.18
C ASN A 70 19.89 -8.01 9.27
N GLN A 71 18.85 -7.28 8.91
CA GLN A 71 18.05 -6.50 9.85
C GLN A 71 17.09 -7.36 10.67
N LYS A 72 17.19 -7.13 11.98
CA LYS A 72 16.18 -7.48 12.98
C LYS A 72 14.90 -6.66 12.68
N PRO A 73 13.73 -7.07 13.19
CA PRO A 73 12.55 -6.21 13.14
C PRO A 73 12.85 -4.77 13.56
N GLU A 74 12.36 -3.80 12.80
CA GLU A 74 12.56 -2.38 13.09
C GLU A 74 11.27 -1.74 13.57
N LYS A 75 11.38 -0.90 14.61
CA LYS A 75 10.25 -0.12 15.11
C LYS A 75 10.07 1.11 14.23
N ILE A 76 8.88 1.26 13.67
CA ILE A 76 8.50 2.44 12.92
C ILE A 76 8.30 3.60 13.91
N GLN A 77 9.02 4.71 13.71
CA GLN A 77 9.04 5.85 14.63
C GLN A 77 7.84 6.81 14.46
N ILE A 78 6.96 6.55 13.51
CA ILE A 78 5.71 7.30 13.31
C ILE A 78 4.71 6.86 14.37
N LYS A 79 4.09 7.83 15.04
CA LYS A 79 3.12 7.61 16.12
C LYS A 79 1.69 7.63 15.58
N ASN A 80 0.75 7.15 16.40
CA ASN A 80 -0.68 7.20 16.13
C ASN A 80 -1.06 6.60 14.78
N ILE A 81 -0.49 5.45 14.44
CA ILE A 81 -0.73 4.82 13.15
C ILE A 81 -2.15 4.26 13.09
N GLN A 82 -2.91 4.69 12.09
CA GLN A 82 -4.26 4.22 11.81
C GLN A 82 -4.25 3.02 10.86
N LYS A 83 -3.49 3.09 9.78
CA LYS A 83 -3.44 2.06 8.72
C LYS A 83 -2.03 1.98 8.13
N VAL A 84 -1.64 0.77 7.72
CA VAL A 84 -0.40 0.51 6.98
C VAL A 84 -0.69 -0.21 5.68
N THR A 85 0.02 0.10 4.60
CA THR A 85 -0.02 -0.66 3.35
C THR A 85 1.39 -0.88 2.84
N VAL A 86 1.61 -2.00 2.15
CA VAL A 86 2.91 -2.38 1.60
C VAL A 86 2.69 -2.75 0.15
N GLY A 87 3.37 -2.03 -0.75
CA GLY A 87 3.41 -2.26 -2.17
C GLY A 87 4.41 -3.35 -2.57
N PHE A 88 4.87 -3.35 -3.82
CA PHE A 88 6.06 -4.12 -4.19
C PHE A 88 7.32 -3.47 -3.65
N ASP A 89 7.52 -2.17 -3.92
CA ASP A 89 8.71 -1.38 -3.52
C ASP A 89 8.34 -0.08 -2.79
N ASN A 90 7.16 -0.07 -2.14
CA ASN A 90 6.72 1.06 -1.32
C ASN A 90 6.10 0.58 0.00
N GLU A 91 6.20 1.43 1.01
CA GLU A 91 5.49 1.27 2.28
C GLU A 91 4.77 2.58 2.58
N THR A 92 3.55 2.49 3.08
CA THR A 92 2.70 3.67 3.31
C THR A 92 2.01 3.56 4.65
N ILE A 93 1.97 4.67 5.37
CA ILE A 93 1.46 4.79 6.72
C ILE A 93 0.50 5.95 6.76
N LEU A 94 -0.73 5.69 7.22
CA LEU A 94 -1.73 6.69 7.54
C LEU A 94 -1.81 6.85 9.05
N THR A 95 -1.72 8.07 9.55
CA THR A 95 -1.90 8.39 10.97
C THR A 95 -3.36 8.77 11.27
N ILE A 96 -3.76 8.75 12.54
CA ILE A 96 -5.13 9.15 12.96
C ILE A 96 -5.45 10.61 12.61
N GLU A 97 -4.43 11.46 12.49
CA GLU A 97 -4.55 12.87 12.12
C GLU A 97 -4.73 13.07 10.61
N GLY A 98 -4.72 11.99 9.82
CA GLY A 98 -4.88 12.04 8.37
C GLY A 98 -3.59 12.36 7.61
N ASN A 99 -2.42 12.30 8.27
CA ASN A 99 -1.13 12.44 7.59
C ASN A 99 -0.72 11.13 6.94
N VAL A 100 -0.08 11.22 5.76
CA VAL A 100 0.42 10.04 5.07
C VAL A 100 1.92 10.12 4.87
N PHE A 101 2.61 9.11 5.39
CA PHE A 101 4.04 8.93 5.23
C PHE A 101 4.30 7.76 4.29
N ALA A 102 5.21 7.93 3.33
CA ALA A 102 5.60 6.87 2.44
C ALA A 102 7.11 6.82 2.22
N LYS A 103 7.62 5.62 1.98
CA LYS A 103 9.00 5.35 1.54
C LYS A 103 8.98 4.34 0.40
N GLY A 104 10.10 4.19 -0.30
CA GLY A 104 10.23 3.34 -1.48
C GLY A 104 10.98 4.01 -2.62
N ARG A 105 11.53 3.22 -3.55
CA ARG A 105 12.40 3.74 -4.64
C ARG A 105 11.69 4.73 -5.56
N ASP A 106 10.42 4.44 -5.88
CA ASP A 106 9.60 5.28 -6.76
C ASP A 106 8.97 6.47 -6.02
N ILE A 107 9.16 6.57 -4.70
CA ILE A 107 8.58 7.61 -3.85
C ILE A 107 9.66 8.58 -3.35
N ASN A 108 10.77 8.05 -2.83
CA ASN A 108 11.89 8.80 -2.30
C ASN A 108 13.21 8.23 -2.88
N PRO A 109 13.57 8.57 -4.13
CA PRO A 109 14.70 7.95 -4.83
C PRO A 109 16.04 8.20 -4.15
N ASP A 110 16.20 9.38 -3.53
CA ASP A 110 17.44 9.78 -2.87
C ASP A 110 17.68 9.00 -1.58
N ASN A 111 16.60 8.58 -0.92
CA ASN A 111 16.66 7.74 0.27
C ASN A 111 15.43 6.82 0.39
N PRO A 112 15.41 5.69 -0.35
CA PRO A 112 14.24 4.81 -0.44
C PRO A 112 13.77 4.22 0.89
N ASN A 113 14.64 4.19 1.90
CA ASN A 113 14.33 3.66 3.22
C ASN A 113 13.78 4.72 4.19
N LYS A 114 13.74 5.99 3.79
CA LYS A 114 13.27 7.10 4.62
C LYS A 114 11.85 7.51 4.26
N PHE A 115 10.98 7.51 5.25
CA PHE A 115 9.62 8.05 5.14
C PHE A 115 9.64 9.56 4.88
N ILE A 116 8.83 9.99 3.91
CA ILE A 116 8.49 11.39 3.63
C ILE A 116 6.98 11.59 3.80
N ASN A 117 6.56 12.78 4.21
CA ASN A 117 5.14 13.11 4.35
C ASN A 117 4.54 13.46 2.97
N ILE A 118 3.97 12.46 2.28
CA ILE A 118 3.41 12.65 0.95
C ILE A 118 2.06 13.39 0.95
N SER A 119 1.29 13.39 2.05
CA SER A 119 0.04 14.16 2.08
C SER A 119 0.33 15.67 2.10
N SER A 120 1.45 16.09 2.68
CA SER A 120 1.90 17.50 2.64
C SER A 120 2.27 17.99 1.23
N LEU A 121 2.53 17.08 0.30
CA LEU A 121 2.91 17.38 -1.09
C LEU A 121 1.69 17.59 -2.01
N ILE A 122 0.47 17.32 -1.53
CA ILE A 122 -0.75 17.63 -2.28
C ILE A 122 -0.85 19.14 -2.46
N GLU A 123 -1.07 19.56 -3.70
CA GLU A 123 -1.12 20.97 -4.10
C GLU A 123 -2.31 21.69 -3.45
N ASP A 124 -3.52 21.12 -3.57
CA ASP A 124 -4.70 21.63 -2.89
C ASP A 124 -4.62 21.32 -1.39
N THR A 125 -4.45 22.38 -0.59
CA THR A 125 -4.30 22.27 0.86
C THR A 125 -5.54 21.70 1.54
N ASN A 126 -6.73 21.83 0.94
CA ASN A 126 -7.96 21.25 1.48
C ASN A 126 -7.92 19.72 1.46
N ASP A 127 -7.14 19.13 0.55
CA ASP A 127 -7.05 17.69 0.32
C ASP A 127 -5.93 17.00 1.11
N ARG A 128 -5.26 17.71 2.02
CA ARG A 128 -4.13 17.16 2.80
C ARG A 128 -4.53 16.23 3.94
N ILE A 129 -5.81 16.19 4.29
CA ILE A 129 -6.35 15.27 5.30
C ILE A 129 -6.83 14.00 4.59
N ILE A 130 -6.15 12.89 4.85
CA ILE A 130 -6.41 11.60 4.22
C ILE A 130 -7.25 10.73 5.15
N GLN A 131 -8.29 10.09 4.61
CA GLN A 131 -9.14 9.14 5.34
C GLN A 131 -8.81 7.69 5.03
N ASP A 132 -8.27 7.39 3.84
CA ASP A 132 -7.84 6.04 3.50
C ASP A 132 -6.63 6.01 2.54
N ILE A 133 -5.87 4.91 2.62
CA ILE A 133 -4.70 4.65 1.77
C ILE A 133 -4.75 3.26 1.17
N VAL A 134 -4.23 3.13 -0.05
CA VAL A 134 -4.05 1.85 -0.74
C VAL A 134 -2.72 1.86 -1.50
N SER A 135 -1.95 0.78 -1.40
CA SER A 135 -0.75 0.57 -2.22
C SER A 135 -1.06 -0.30 -3.43
N GLY A 136 -0.62 0.13 -4.61
CA GLY A 136 -0.36 -0.72 -5.76
C GLY A 136 1.10 -1.21 -5.77
N ARG A 137 1.54 -1.75 -6.91
CA ARG A 137 2.91 -2.27 -7.07
C ARG A 137 3.97 -1.21 -6.77
N ASN A 138 3.91 -0.07 -7.46
CA ASN A 138 4.89 1.02 -7.37
C ASN A 138 4.18 2.38 -7.30
N SER A 139 2.91 2.35 -6.85
CA SER A 139 2.00 3.49 -6.85
C SER A 139 1.22 3.47 -5.57
N ILE A 140 0.87 4.65 -5.08
CA ILE A 140 0.12 4.84 -3.84
C ILE A 140 -1.11 5.67 -4.20
N TYR A 141 -2.25 5.27 -3.65
CA TYR A 141 -3.52 5.93 -3.84
C TYR A 141 -4.03 6.44 -2.50
N LEU A 142 -4.46 7.70 -2.48
CA LEU A 142 -4.90 8.43 -1.30
C LEU A 142 -6.37 8.80 -1.48
N LEU A 143 -7.20 8.56 -0.47
CA LEU A 143 -8.56 9.07 -0.42
C LEU A 143 -8.63 10.19 0.62
N THR A 144 -8.90 11.41 0.18
CA THR A 144 -8.99 12.58 1.07
C THR A 144 -10.33 12.63 1.78
N SER A 145 -10.42 13.37 2.89
CA SER A 145 -11.68 13.62 3.61
C SER A 145 -12.72 14.35 2.76
N ASN A 146 -12.30 15.05 1.70
CA ASN A 146 -13.20 15.73 0.75
C ASN A 146 -13.67 14.80 -0.38
N GLN A 147 -13.50 13.49 -0.25
CA GLN A 147 -13.89 12.51 -1.27
C GLN A 147 -13.11 12.67 -2.58
N ASN A 148 -11.88 13.15 -2.53
CA ASN A 148 -10.99 13.21 -3.69
C ASN A 148 -9.98 12.05 -3.64
N ALA A 149 -9.81 11.36 -4.76
CA ALA A 149 -8.77 10.35 -4.93
C ALA A 149 -7.54 10.97 -5.57
N HIS A 150 -6.39 10.78 -4.94
CA HIS A 150 -5.08 11.20 -5.46
C HIS A 150 -4.17 10.00 -5.69
N GLY A 151 -3.23 10.13 -6.62
CA GLY A 151 -2.24 9.09 -6.94
C GLY A 151 -0.82 9.63 -7.01
N ILE A 152 0.16 8.84 -6.55
CA ILE A 152 1.60 9.15 -6.63
C ILE A 152 2.38 7.87 -7.01
N GLY A 153 3.53 8.01 -7.68
CA GLY A 153 4.36 6.89 -8.13
C GLY A 153 4.19 6.57 -9.61
N LEU A 154 4.28 5.28 -9.99
CA LEU A 154 4.29 4.87 -11.40
C LEU A 154 2.90 4.85 -12.04
N ASN A 155 2.82 5.24 -13.31
CA ASN A 155 1.58 5.21 -14.10
C ASN A 155 1.72 4.47 -15.43
N HIS A 156 2.68 3.54 -15.56
CA HIS A 156 3.02 2.89 -16.85
C HIS A 156 1.85 2.17 -17.53
N TYR A 157 0.86 1.74 -16.76
CA TYR A 157 -0.33 1.04 -17.27
C TYR A 157 -1.60 1.91 -17.27
N GLY A 158 -1.51 3.21 -17.01
CA GLY A 158 -2.69 4.08 -16.87
C GLY A 158 -3.44 3.87 -15.56
N GLN A 159 -2.72 3.48 -14.50
CA GLN A 159 -3.24 3.26 -13.15
C GLN A 159 -3.95 4.47 -12.55
N PHE A 160 -3.60 5.68 -12.99
CA PHE A 160 -4.25 6.92 -12.53
C PHE A 160 -5.48 7.31 -13.34
N GLY A 161 -5.79 6.58 -14.42
CA GLY A 161 -7.00 6.80 -15.20
C GLY A 161 -6.97 8.02 -16.13
N PHE A 162 -5.79 8.59 -16.38
CA PHE A 162 -5.59 9.66 -17.36
C PHE A 162 -5.25 9.11 -18.74
N ASP A 163 -5.53 9.90 -19.78
CA ASP A 163 -5.20 9.56 -21.16
C ASP A 163 -3.69 9.58 -21.43
N SER A 164 -2.89 10.31 -20.65
CA SER A 164 -1.43 10.28 -20.73
C SER A 164 -0.83 9.19 -19.82
N VAL A 165 0.07 8.39 -20.40
CA VAL A 165 1.00 7.56 -19.62
C VAL A 165 2.31 8.28 -19.66
N THR A 166 2.85 8.60 -18.49
CA THR A 166 4.22 9.09 -18.38
C THR A 166 5.10 7.89 -18.10
N LEU A 167 6.23 7.79 -18.80
CA LEU A 167 7.30 6.88 -18.40
C LEU A 167 7.92 7.36 -17.08
N GLU A 168 7.86 8.67 -16.85
CA GLU A 168 8.28 9.34 -15.62
C GLU A 168 7.29 9.08 -14.49
N LYS A 169 7.82 8.92 -13.28
CA LYS A 169 7.04 8.80 -12.06
C LYS A 169 6.33 10.12 -11.75
N THR A 170 5.18 10.01 -11.12
CA THR A 170 4.50 11.16 -10.52
C THR A 170 5.12 11.44 -9.15
N GLU A 171 5.81 12.57 -9.00
CA GLU A 171 6.60 12.90 -7.80
C GLU A 171 5.80 13.54 -6.66
N LYS A 172 4.61 14.06 -6.96
CA LYS A 172 3.66 14.63 -5.99
C LYS A 172 2.28 14.05 -6.25
N PRO A 173 1.43 13.83 -5.24
CA PRO A 173 0.12 13.25 -5.50
C PRO A 173 -0.72 14.16 -6.42
N ILE A 174 -1.36 13.55 -7.41
CA ILE A 174 -2.21 14.23 -8.40
C ILE A 174 -3.65 13.77 -8.27
N LEU A 175 -4.59 14.69 -8.47
CA LEU A 175 -6.03 14.42 -8.38
C LEU A 175 -6.51 13.53 -9.53
N MET A 176 -6.95 12.31 -9.22
CA MET A 176 -7.42 11.30 -10.18
C MET A 176 -8.94 11.33 -10.41
N MET A 177 -9.70 11.58 -9.34
CA MET A 177 -11.16 11.53 -9.37
C MET A 177 -11.75 12.24 -8.16
N LYS A 178 -12.83 13.00 -8.36
CA LYS A 178 -13.64 13.58 -7.28
C LYS A 178 -14.85 12.69 -6.97
N ASN A 179 -15.50 12.93 -5.83
CA ASN A 179 -16.68 12.19 -5.36
C ASN A 179 -16.42 10.68 -5.21
N VAL A 180 -15.25 10.31 -4.70
CA VAL A 180 -14.85 8.92 -4.45
C VAL A 180 -15.21 8.57 -3.01
N SER A 181 -15.90 7.44 -2.83
CA SER A 181 -16.25 6.89 -1.53
C SER A 181 -15.30 5.81 -1.06
N LYS A 182 -14.70 5.03 -2.00
CA LYS A 182 -13.72 3.96 -1.69
C LYS A 182 -12.70 3.77 -2.80
N ILE A 183 -11.51 3.30 -2.43
CA ILE A 183 -10.40 2.97 -3.34
C ILE A 183 -9.96 1.53 -3.07
N PHE A 184 -9.66 0.78 -4.14
CA PHE A 184 -9.19 -0.61 -4.03
C PHE A 184 -8.08 -0.92 -5.03
N SER A 185 -7.02 -1.58 -4.55
CA SER A 185 -5.95 -2.13 -5.39
C SER A 185 -5.33 -3.30 -4.64
N GLY A 186 -4.71 -4.22 -5.38
CA GLY A 186 -3.85 -5.23 -4.78
C GLY A 186 -2.48 -4.64 -4.46
N ASN A 187 -1.88 -5.06 -3.35
CA ASN A 187 -0.55 -4.64 -2.89
C ASN A 187 0.58 -4.77 -3.94
N THR A 188 0.41 -5.56 -4.99
CA THR A 188 1.38 -5.68 -6.10
C THR A 188 0.72 -5.47 -7.46
N SER A 189 -0.46 -4.86 -7.47
CA SER A 189 -1.26 -4.65 -8.65
C SER A 189 -0.84 -3.40 -9.42
N SER A 190 -1.03 -3.44 -10.73
CA SER A 190 -0.94 -2.29 -11.62
C SER A 190 -2.32 -1.88 -12.15
N HIS A 191 -3.40 -2.21 -11.43
CA HIS A 191 -4.76 -1.73 -11.67
C HIS A 191 -5.39 -1.20 -10.37
N LEU A 192 -6.40 -0.37 -10.52
CA LEU A 192 -7.12 0.32 -9.46
C LEU A 192 -8.63 0.24 -9.73
N PHE A 193 -9.40 0.11 -8.65
CA PHE A 193 -10.83 0.32 -8.67
C PHE A 193 -11.21 1.50 -7.76
N LEU A 194 -12.17 2.28 -8.20
CA LEU A 194 -12.70 3.45 -7.51
C LEU A 194 -14.21 3.30 -7.43
N LEU A 195 -14.79 3.40 -6.24
CA LEU A 195 -16.23 3.50 -6.06
C LEU A 195 -16.57 4.96 -5.80
N ASN A 196 -17.47 5.53 -6.59
CA ASN A 196 -17.92 6.90 -6.35
C ASN A 196 -19.08 6.95 -5.32
N SER A 197 -19.47 8.15 -4.91
CA SER A 197 -20.55 8.35 -3.93
C SER A 197 -21.94 7.95 -4.48
N ASN A 198 -22.07 7.79 -5.80
CA ASN A 198 -23.27 7.26 -6.46
C ASN A 198 -23.24 5.72 -6.59
N GLN A 199 -22.29 5.05 -5.93
CA GLN A 199 -22.10 3.59 -6.00
C GLN A 199 -21.73 3.06 -7.39
N GLU A 200 -21.20 3.93 -8.25
CA GLU A 200 -20.69 3.55 -9.55
C GLU A 200 -19.23 3.13 -9.43
N LEU A 201 -18.92 1.96 -9.98
CA LEU A 201 -17.58 1.39 -9.98
C LEU A 201 -16.80 1.84 -11.23
N PHE A 202 -15.57 2.27 -11.03
CA PHE A 202 -14.63 2.60 -12.10
C PHE A 202 -13.39 1.73 -11.95
N GLY A 203 -12.79 1.36 -13.07
CA GLY A 203 -11.53 0.64 -13.14
C GLY A 203 -10.52 1.36 -14.04
N CYS A 204 -9.25 1.34 -13.66
CA CYS A 204 -8.14 1.86 -14.46
C CYS A 204 -6.87 1.02 -14.26
N GLY A 205 -5.92 1.13 -15.20
CA GLY A 205 -4.65 0.41 -15.15
C GLY A 205 -4.58 -0.86 -16.02
N ASN A 206 -3.69 -1.78 -15.63
CA ASN A 206 -3.38 -3.00 -16.38
C ASN A 206 -4.60 -3.93 -16.49
N ASN A 207 -4.97 -4.23 -17.73
CA ASN A 207 -6.05 -5.14 -18.07
C ASN A 207 -5.63 -6.24 -19.09
N GLU A 208 -4.33 -6.49 -19.25
CA GLU A 208 -3.80 -7.49 -20.20
C GLU A 208 -4.29 -8.91 -19.90
N ASN A 209 -4.54 -9.20 -18.61
CA ASN A 209 -5.09 -10.47 -18.14
C ASN A 209 -6.57 -10.35 -17.73
N ARG A 210 -7.29 -9.35 -18.25
CA ARG A 210 -8.72 -9.10 -17.96
C ARG A 210 -9.00 -8.81 -16.47
N GLN A 211 -8.01 -8.25 -15.76
CA GLN A 211 -8.12 -7.98 -14.32
C GLN A 211 -9.25 -6.99 -13.97
N LEU A 212 -9.66 -6.15 -14.92
CA LEU A 212 -10.76 -5.19 -14.72
C LEU A 212 -12.16 -5.83 -14.85
N GLY A 213 -12.27 -7.12 -15.20
CA GLY A 213 -13.55 -7.82 -15.26
C GLY A 213 -14.43 -7.45 -16.47
N LEU A 214 -13.88 -6.79 -17.48
CA LEU A 214 -14.64 -6.29 -18.64
C LEU A 214 -14.93 -7.34 -19.72
N GLY A 215 -14.55 -8.60 -19.50
CA GLY A 215 -14.68 -9.67 -20.50
C GLY A 215 -13.69 -9.58 -21.65
N GLU A 216 -12.90 -8.51 -21.79
CA GLU A 216 -11.90 -8.32 -22.84
C GLU A 216 -10.70 -7.48 -22.36
N SER A 217 -9.56 -7.66 -23.03
CA SER A 217 -8.36 -6.86 -22.81
C SER A 217 -8.51 -5.53 -23.54
N ARG A 218 -9.04 -4.52 -22.85
CA ARG A 218 -9.11 -3.13 -23.35
C ARG A 218 -7.90 -2.31 -22.92
N LYS A 219 -7.49 -1.37 -23.78
CA LYS A 219 -6.47 -0.35 -23.52
C LYS A 219 -7.05 0.99 -23.01
N GLU A 220 -8.37 1.09 -22.87
CA GLU A 220 -9.03 2.24 -22.28
C GLU A 220 -8.53 2.44 -20.84
N ARG A 221 -8.20 3.69 -20.48
CA ARG A 221 -7.38 3.97 -19.29
C ARG A 221 -8.19 4.22 -18.04
N LYS A 222 -9.46 4.63 -18.15
CA LYS A 222 -10.45 4.66 -17.06
C LYS A 222 -11.82 4.33 -17.59
N ILE A 223 -12.46 3.33 -17.00
CA ILE A 223 -13.67 2.72 -17.55
C ILE A 223 -14.69 2.60 -16.41
N LYS A 224 -15.91 3.08 -16.66
CA LYS A 224 -17.04 2.76 -15.79
C LYS A 224 -17.35 1.28 -15.95
N ILE A 225 -17.23 0.53 -14.86
CA ILE A 225 -17.59 -0.88 -14.81
C ILE A 225 -19.09 -0.94 -14.58
N LYS A 226 -19.83 -1.45 -15.55
CA LYS A 226 -21.28 -1.65 -15.42
C LYS A 226 -21.51 -2.84 -14.50
N ASN A 227 -22.22 -2.60 -13.39
CA ASN A 227 -22.84 -3.63 -12.57
C ASN A 227 -24.18 -4.04 -13.19
#